data_AF-A0A7R9PSH5-F1
#
_entry.id   AF-A0A7R9PSH5-F1
#
_cell.length_a   1.000
_cell.length_b   1.000
_cell.length_c   1.000
_cell.angle_alpha   90.00
_cell.angle_beta   90.00
_cell.angle_gamma   90.00
#
_symmetry.space_group_name_H-M   'P 1'
#
loop_
_entity.id
_entity.type
_entity.pdbx_description
1 polymer ?
#
loop_
_entity_poly.entity_id
_entity_poly.type
_entity_poly.pdbx_seq_one_letter_code
_entity_poly.pdbx_strand_id
1 'polypeptide(L)' 'MYKCSHVRALYYFEESITSSVGFKSVQCDSWASYIAGSCNSNAAVFMGEPTPTSTLGVYYLRTASSSPYALG' A
#
# COMPACT_ATOMS: atom_id res chain seq x y z
N MET A 1 10.87 -7.25 -22.08
CA MET A 1 10.09 -7.78 -20.94
C MET A 1 9.47 -6.59 -20.19
N TYR A 2 8.31 -6.10 -20.66
CA TYR A 2 7.70 -4.83 -20.22
C TYR A 2 6.75 -4.96 -19.00
N LYS A 3 6.93 -6.01 -18.19
CA LYS A 3 6.02 -6.37 -17.09
C LYS A 3 6.56 -6.06 -15.68
N CYS A 4 7.52 -5.15 -15.55
CA CYS A 4 8.15 -4.84 -14.25
C CYS A 4 7.11 -4.39 -13.21
N SER A 5 6.23 -3.45 -13.58
CA SER A 5 5.20 -2.94 -12.66
C SER A 5 4.07 -3.94 -12.39
N HIS A 6 3.74 -4.80 -13.35
CA HIS A 6 2.68 -5.80 -13.16
C HIS A 6 3.10 -6.85 -12.13
N VAL A 7 4.35 -7.34 -12.21
CA VAL A 7 4.86 -8.37 -11.28
C VAL A 7 5.04 -7.82 -9.86
N ARG A 8 5.22 -6.50 -9.69
CA ARG A 8 5.32 -5.86 -8.37
C ARG A 8 4.11 -6.11 -7.48
N ALA A 9 2.91 -6.24 -8.05
CA ALA A 9 1.71 -6.58 -7.27
C ALA A 9 1.87 -7.92 -6.51
N LEU A 10 2.48 -8.92 -7.15
CA LEU A 10 2.74 -10.22 -6.52
C LEU A 10 3.75 -10.07 -5.38
N TYR A 11 4.84 -9.35 -5.60
CA TYR A 11 5.87 -9.15 -4.58
C TYR A 11 5.36 -8.38 -3.36
N TYR A 12 4.52 -7.36 -3.57
CA TYR A 12 3.91 -6.63 -2.45
C TYR A 12 2.93 -7.49 -1.67
N PHE A 13 2.14 -8.32 -2.37
CA PHE A 13 1.22 -9.23 -1.71
C PHE A 13 1.97 -10.31 -0.92
N GLU A 14 3.00 -10.93 -1.50
CA GLU A 14 3.85 -11.92 -0.82
C GLU A 14 4.49 -11.33 0.45
N GLU A 15 5.07 -10.14 0.35
CA GLU A 15 5.67 -9.47 1.51
C GLU A 15 4.62 -9.10 2.55
N SER A 16 3.39 -8.75 2.16
CA SER A 16 2.33 -8.37 3.11
C SER A 16 1.95 -9.48 4.10
N ILE A 17 2.16 -10.75 3.73
CA ILE A 17 1.83 -11.92 4.54
C ILE A 17 2.81 -12.06 5.72
N THR A 18 4.08 -11.72 5.51
CA THR A 18 5.17 -11.97 6.48
C THR A 18 5.80 -10.71 7.05
N SER A 19 5.43 -9.53 6.53
CA SER A 19 6.00 -8.26 6.96
C SER A 19 5.59 -7.91 8.39
N SER A 20 6.58 -7.59 9.23
CA SER A 20 6.36 -7.08 10.59
C SER A 20 5.93 -5.62 10.63
N VAL A 21 6.19 -4.85 9.57
CA VAL A 21 5.85 -3.42 9.45
C VAL A 21 4.62 -3.19 8.57
N GLY A 22 4.39 -4.04 7.58
CA GLY A 22 3.24 -4.00 6.69
C GLY A 22 3.19 -2.83 5.71
N PHE A 23 2.22 -2.87 4.80
CA PHE A 23 1.99 -1.83 3.79
C PHE A 23 0.91 -0.86 4.25
N LYS A 24 1.24 0.02 5.19
CA LYS A 24 0.29 1.01 5.71
C LYS A 24 -0.21 1.93 4.59
N SER A 25 -1.52 1.91 4.39
CA SER A 25 -2.21 2.58 3.29
C SER A 25 -3.27 3.50 3.85
N VAL A 26 -3.40 4.70 3.29
CA VAL A 26 -4.29 5.75 3.79
C VAL A 26 -5.39 6.03 2.77
N GLN A 27 -6.65 6.06 3.22
CA GLN A 27 -7.79 6.35 2.37
C GLN A 27 -7.70 7.80 1.87
N CYS A 28 -7.82 8.01 0.58
CA CYS A 28 -7.77 9.34 0.00
C CYS A 28 -8.53 9.40 -1.32
N ASP A 29 -8.91 10.60 -1.75
CA ASP A 29 -9.66 10.78 -3.00
C ASP A 29 -8.75 10.69 -4.23
N SER A 30 -7.48 11.07 -4.09
CA SER A 30 -6.52 11.09 -5.19
C SER A 30 -5.08 10.91 -4.73
N TRP A 31 -4.22 10.46 -5.65
CA TRP A 31 -2.78 10.40 -5.43
C TRP A 31 -2.18 11.77 -5.09
N ALA A 32 -2.64 12.83 -5.76
CA ALA A 32 -2.17 14.19 -5.50
C ALA A 32 -2.48 14.65 -4.07
N SER A 33 -3.70 14.40 -3.59
CA SER A 33 -4.11 14.69 -2.20
C SER A 33 -3.32 13.87 -1.19
N TYR A 34 -3.01 12.61 -1.50
CA TYR A 34 -2.17 11.75 -0.67
C TYR A 34 -0.74 12.31 -0.55
N ILE A 35 -0.12 12.68 -1.67
CA ILE A 35 1.24 13.27 -1.66
C ILE A 35 1.29 14.63 -0.97
N ALA A 36 0.23 15.43 -1.08
CA ALA A 36 0.10 16.70 -0.35
C ALA A 36 -0.11 16.51 1.16
N GLY A 37 -0.36 15.28 1.63
CA GLY A 37 -0.61 14.99 3.05
C GLY A 37 -2.02 15.35 3.52
N SER A 38 -2.93 15.70 2.61
CA SER A 38 -4.29 16.15 2.94
C SER A 38 -5.15 15.07 3.60
N CYS A 39 -4.75 13.80 3.46
CA CYS A 39 -5.49 12.65 3.96
C CYS A 39 -4.81 11.97 5.17
N ASN A 40 -3.77 12.57 5.77
CA ASN A 40 -2.99 11.92 6.84
C ASN A 40 -3.80 11.51 8.08
N SER A 41 -4.97 12.14 8.29
CA SER A 41 -5.89 11.84 9.40
C SER A 41 -7.03 10.90 9.01
N ASN A 42 -7.08 10.42 7.77
CA ASN A 42 -8.11 9.51 7.29
C ASN A 42 -7.88 8.08 7.81
N ALA A 43 -8.85 7.20 7.53
CA ALA A 43 -8.73 5.78 7.81
C ALA A 43 -7.47 5.20 7.16
N ALA A 44 -6.75 4.38 7.93
CA ALA A 44 -5.58 3.66 7.46
C ALA A 44 -5.75 2.15 7.68
N VAL A 45 -5.34 1.38 6.69
CA VAL A 45 -5.36 -0.09 6.72
C VAL A 45 -4.03 -0.62 6.17
N PHE A 46 -3.71 -1.89 6.45
CA PHE A 46 -2.58 -2.54 5.81
C PHE A 46 -3.04 -3.20 4.51
N MET A 47 -2.37 -2.88 3.39
CA MET A 47 -2.61 -3.52 2.10
C MET A 47 -2.07 -4.95 2.10
N GLY A 48 -2.80 -5.86 1.44
CA GLY A 48 -2.41 -7.26 1.23
C GLY A 48 -3.23 -8.23 2.07
N GLU A 49 -2.64 -9.33 2.50
CA GLU A 49 -3.30 -10.35 3.34
C GLU A 49 -3.99 -9.77 4.60
N PRO A 50 -3.38 -8.85 5.38
CA PRO A 50 -4.01 -8.30 6.57
C PRO A 50 -5.15 -7.30 6.30
N THR A 51 -5.54 -7.07 5.04
CA THR A 51 -6.62 -6.13 4.71
C THR A 51 -7.97 -6.68 5.20
N PRO A 52 -8.71 -5.95 6.05
CA PRO A 52 -10.06 -6.37 6.46
C PRO A 52 -10.99 -6.51 5.25
N THR A 53 -11.80 -7.56 5.20
CA THR A 53 -12.77 -7.80 4.11
C THR A 53 -13.89 -6.77 4.03
N SER A 54 -14.07 -5.96 5.08
CA SER A 54 -15.01 -4.82 5.13
C SER A 54 -14.42 -3.52 4.55
N THR A 55 -13.15 -3.51 4.15
CA THR A 55 -12.48 -2.31 3.64
C THR A 55 -13.06 -1.90 2.29
N LEU A 56 -13.48 -0.64 2.17
CA LEU A 56 -14.02 -0.07 0.94
C LEU A 56 -13.35 1.28 0.63
N GLY A 57 -13.26 1.60 -0.66
CA GLY A 57 -12.70 2.86 -1.16
C GLY A 57 -11.29 2.73 -1.72
N VAL A 58 -10.64 3.87 -1.96
CA VAL A 58 -9.30 3.93 -2.55
C VAL A 58 -8.28 4.34 -1.49
N TYR A 59 -7.21 3.56 -1.39
CA TYR A 59 -6.13 3.76 -0.45
C TYR A 59 -4.83 3.92 -1.20
N TYR A 60 -3.96 4.79 -0.68
CA TYR A 60 -2.67 5.08 -1.29
C TYR A 60 -1.56 4.83 -0.27
N LEU A 61 -0.43 4.35 -0.79
CA LEU A 61 0.80 4.16 -0.03
C LEU A 61 2.00 4.44 -0.94
N ARG A 62 3.20 4.50 -0.33
CA ARG A 62 4.47 4.41 -1.05
C ARG A 62 5.17 3.11 -0.68
N THR A 63 5.94 2.60 -1.62
CA THR A 63 6.82 1.44 -1.43
C THR A 63 8.26 1.83 -1.73
N ALA A 64 9.21 1.07 -1.19
CA ALA A 64 10.61 1.20 -1.58
C ALA A 64 10.82 0.75 -3.05
N SER A 65 11.95 1.13 -3.64
CA SER A 65 12.31 0.73 -5.00
C SER A 65 12.72 -0.75 -5.12
N SER A 66 13.10 -1.38 -4.00
CA SER A 66 13.59 -2.76 -3.86
C SER A 66 13.09 -3.39 -2.57
N SER A 67 13.09 -4.73 -2.49
CA SER A 67 12.69 -5.46 -1.29
C SER A 67 13.69 -5.22 -0.12
N PRO A 68 13.22 -5.15 1.15
CA PRO A 68 11.81 -5.11 1.56
C PRO A 68 11.13 -3.82 1.11
N TYR A 69 9.93 -3.96 0.54
CA TYR A 69 9.19 -2.88 -0.10
C TYR A 69 8.35 -2.06 0.89
N ALA A 70 7.97 -2.65 2.01
CA ALA A 70 7.19 -2.00 3.06
C ALA A 70 8.02 -0.93 3.78
N LEU A 71 7.41 0.22 4.05
CA LEU A 71 8.09 1.39 4.64
C LEU A 71 7.77 1.64 6.13
N GLY A 72 6.72 1.00 6.69
CA GLY A 72 6.24 1.24 8.05
C GLY A 72 5.27 2.42 8.16
#